data_AF-A0A950GCV6-F1
#
_entry.id   AF-A0A950GCV6-F1
#
_cell.length_a   1.000
_cell.length_b   1.000
_cell.length_c   1.000
_cell.angle_alpha   90.00
_cell.angle_beta   90.00
_cell.angle_gamma   90.00
#
_symmetry.space_group_name_H-M   'P 1'
#
loop_
_entity.id
_entity.type
_entity.pdbx_description
1 polymer ?
#
loop_
_entity_poly.entity_id
_entity_poly.type
_entity_poly.pdbx_seq_one_letter_code
_entity_poly.pdbx_strand_id
1 'polypeptide(L)' 'MYRRDRLGATSTIAGPALIEEHGTTTVLFGGDACKVAPSGELIISVAGS' A
#
# COMPACT_ATOMS: atom_id res chain seq x y z
N MET A 1 -6.52 -1.41 -7.85
CA MET A 1 -5.42 -2.38 -7.93
C MET A 1 -4.17 -1.64 -8.37
N TYR A 2 -3.11 -1.74 -7.59
CA TYR A 2 -1.84 -1.05 -7.80
C TYR A 2 -0.71 -2.07 -7.99
N ARG A 3 0.28 -1.70 -8.78
CA ARG A 3 1.48 -2.48 -9.05
C ARG A 3 2.63 -1.84 -8.28
N ARG A 4 3.30 -2.59 -7.39
CA ARG A 4 4.32 -2.04 -6.48
C ARG A 4 5.45 -1.33 -7.23
N ASP A 5 5.89 -1.89 -8.35
CA ASP A 5 6.92 -1.33 -9.25
C ASP A 5 6.53 0.01 -9.90
N ARG A 6 5.25 0.41 -9.81
CA ARG A 6 4.75 1.70 -10.33
C ARG A 6 4.43 2.72 -9.24
N LEU A 7 4.58 2.36 -7.97
CA LEU A 7 4.34 3.28 -6.87
C LEU A 7 5.60 4.13 -6.64
N GLY A 8 5.48 5.43 -6.89
CA GLY A 8 6.55 6.37 -6.61
C GLY A 8 6.78 6.54 -5.10
N ALA A 9 8.00 6.90 -4.73
CA ALA A 9 8.30 7.32 -3.36
C ALA A 9 7.29 8.38 -2.89
N THR A 10 6.91 8.33 -1.61
CA THR A 10 5.92 9.22 -0.97
C THR A 10 4.46 9.07 -1.42
N SER A 11 4.16 8.13 -2.33
CA SER A 11 2.77 7.83 -2.71
C SER A 11 1.94 7.43 -1.50
N THR A 12 0.67 7.86 -1.48
CA THR A 12 -0.30 7.50 -0.44
C THR A 12 -1.51 6.83 -1.08
N ILE A 13 -1.96 5.73 -0.47
CA ILE A 13 -3.06 4.90 -0.94
C ILE A 13 -4.01 4.69 0.23
N ALA A 14 -5.27 5.07 0.07
CA ALA A 14 -6.33 4.72 0.99
C ALA A 14 -6.95 3.39 0.58
N GLY A 15 -7.29 2.54 1.56
CA GLY A 15 -8.12 1.37 1.34
C GLY A 15 -9.57 1.74 1.00
N PRO A 16 -10.35 0.83 0.40
CA PRO A 16 -9.96 -0.54 0.04
C PRO A 16 -9.07 -0.57 -1.20
N ALA A 17 -7.96 -1.32 -1.13
CA ALA A 17 -7.01 -1.42 -2.24
C ALA A 17 -6.27 -2.76 -2.24
N LEU A 18 -5.70 -3.10 -3.40
CA LEU A 18 -4.87 -4.28 -3.61
C LEU A 18 -3.55 -3.80 -4.22
N ILE A 19 -2.42 -4.17 -3.62
CA ILE A 19 -1.07 -3.85 -4.10
C ILE A 19 -0.35 -5.16 -4.39
N GLU A 20 0.20 -5.32 -5.58
CA GLU A 20 0.89 -6.55 -5.98
C GLU A 20 2.38 -6.36 -6.24
N GLU A 21 3.19 -7.33 -5.82
CA GLU A 21 4.64 -7.36 -5.96
C GLU A 21 5.14 -8.79 -6.15
N HIS A 22 5.66 -9.14 -7.34
CA HIS A 22 6.37 -10.40 -7.60
C HIS A 22 5.75 -11.67 -6.98
N GLY A 23 4.42 -11.81 -7.06
CA GLY A 23 3.69 -12.97 -6.52
C GLY A 23 3.20 -12.82 -5.08
N THR A 24 3.44 -11.68 -4.45
CA THR A 24 2.81 -11.27 -3.19
C THR A 24 1.70 -10.26 -3.46
N THR A 25 0.67 -10.32 -2.63
CA THR A 25 -0.48 -9.41 -2.71
C THR A 25 -0.74 -8.83 -1.32
N THR A 26 -0.66 -7.52 -1.20
CA THR A 26 -1.07 -6.77 -0.01
C THR A 26 -2.50 -6.26 -0.20
N VAL A 27 -3.37 -6.55 0.77
CA VAL A 27 -4.74 -6.06 0.79
C VAL A 27 -4.83 -4.95 1.84
N LEU A 28 -5.39 -3.80 1.44
CA LEU A 28 -5.82 -2.74 2.35
C LEU A 28 -7.33 -2.83 2.48
N PHE A 29 -7.83 -2.99 3.70
CA PHE A 29 -9.26 -2.96 3.99
C PHE A 29 -9.77 -1.52 4.09
N GLY A 30 -11.09 -1.34 4.21
CA GLY A 30 -11.67 -0.01 4.40
C GLY A 30 -11.15 0.62 5.70
N GLY A 31 -10.61 1.83 5.61
CA GLY A 31 -9.99 2.55 6.74
C GLY A 31 -8.48 2.39 6.83
N ASP A 32 -7.90 1.34 6.22
CA ASP A 32 -6.45 1.20 6.14
C ASP A 32 -5.84 2.27 5.24
N ALA A 33 -4.58 2.60 5.51
CA ALA A 33 -3.79 3.47 4.66
C ALA A 33 -2.41 2.87 4.42
N CYS A 34 -1.86 3.10 3.23
CA CYS A 34 -0.50 2.75 2.88
C CYS A 34 0.25 3.97 2.37
N LYS A 35 1.47 4.15 2.85
CA LYS A 35 2.41 5.17 2.36
C LYS A 35 3.69 4.50 1.91
N VAL A 36 4.18 4.90 0.73
CA VAL A 36 5.52 4.54 0.27
C VAL A 36 6.53 5.49 0.94
N ALA A 37 7.43 4.97 1.75
CA ALA A 37 8.51 5.75 2.33
C ALA A 37 9.46 6.30 1.24
N PRO A 38 10.27 7.34 1.51
CA PRO A 38 11.28 7.81 0.56
C PRO A 38 12.27 6.71 0.13
N SER A 39 12.59 5.78 1.03
CA SER A 39 13.42 4.60 0.79
C SER A 39 12.70 3.46 0.05
N GLY A 40 11.40 3.58 -0.17
CA GLY A 40 10.60 2.68 -1.01
C GLY A 40 9.78 1.64 -0.26
N GLU A 41 9.92 1.50 1.06
CA GLU A 41 9.11 0.58 1.87
C GLU A 41 7.63 0.97 1.89
N LEU A 42 6.75 -0.01 2.04
CA LEU A 42 5.34 0.25 2.34
C LEU A 42 5.15 0.32 3.85
N ILE A 43 4.66 1.46 4.32
CA ILE A 43 4.22 1.64 5.69
C ILE A 43 2.70 1.53 5.67
N ILE A 44 2.15 0.52 6.35
CA ILE A 44 0.72 0.26 6.42
C ILE A 44 0.22 0.67 7.81
N SER A 45 -0.76 1.57 7.83
CA SER A 45 -1.53 1.92 9.01
C SER A 45 -2.84 1.16 8.96
N VAL A 46 -3.02 0.24 9.90
CA VAL A 46 -4.26 -0.55 10.03
C VAL A 46 -5.24 0.24 10.86
N ALA A 47 -6.42 0.52 10.31
CA ALA A 47 -7.53 1.02 11.11
C ALA A 47 -8.03 -0.17 11.93
N GLY A 48 -7.65 -0.22 13.22
CA GLY A 48 -8.16 -1.22 14.14
C GLY A 48 -9.69 -1.29 14.09
N SER A 49 -10.23 -2.47 14.36
CA SER A 49 -11.68 -2.74 14.43
C SER A 49 -12.35 -2.04 15.60
#